data_AF-A0A9D6KWB9-F1
#
_entry.id   AF-A0A9D6KWB9-F1
#
_cell.length_a   1.000
_cell.length_b   1.000
_cell.length_c   1.000
_cell.angle_alpha   90.00
_cell.angle_beta   90.00
_cell.angle_gamma   90.00
#
_symmetry.space_group_name_H-M   'P 1'
#
loop_
_entity.id
_entity.type
_entity.pdbx_description
1 polymer ?
#
loop_
_entity_poly.entity_id
_entity_poly.type
_entity_poly.pdbx_seq_one_letter_code
_entity_poly.pdbx_strand_id
1 'polypeptide(L)'
;MKWLIILIIVAGIAGYFTRPDESKMREAANAILNDPHNLGQLAQSAGAGLMGERSYDNYYVAARYRVIFNNDPVVTCYGLFTQVQCSREQHAAGSGANP
;
A
#
# COMPACT_ATOMS: atom_id res chain seq x y z
N MET A 1 23.23 -20.32 -21.90
CA MET A 1 23.01 -20.32 -20.43
C MET A 1 23.52 -19.03 -19.77
N LYS A 2 24.78 -18.62 -19.96
CA LYS A 2 25.33 -17.37 -19.41
C LYS A 2 24.51 -16.10 -19.73
N TRP A 3 23.96 -16.00 -20.94
CA TRP A 3 23.04 -14.92 -21.33
C TRP A 3 21.71 -14.90 -20.57
N LEU A 4 21.14 -16.07 -20.27
CA LEU A 4 19.89 -16.16 -19.50
C LEU A 4 20.10 -15.68 -18.05
N ILE A 5 21.24 -16.03 -17.46
CA ILE A 5 21.60 -15.59 -16.10
C ILE A 5 21.72 -14.07 -16.05
N ILE A 6 22.38 -13.46 -17.05
CA ILE A 6 22.52 -12.00 -17.14
C ILE A 6 21.13 -11.34 -17.26
N LEU A 7 20.23 -11.86 -18.09
CA LEU A 7 18.88 -11.30 -18.24
C LEU A 7 18.05 -11.36 -16.95
N ILE A 8 18.14 -12.46 -16.19
CA ILE A 8 17.44 -12.60 -14.92
C ILE A 8 17.99 -11.60 -13.88
N ILE A 9 19.31 -11.41 -13.83
CA ILE A 9 19.92 -10.43 -12.92
C ILE A 9 19.47 -9.01 -13.28
N VAL A 10 19.50 -8.64 -14.56
CA VAL A 10 19.05 -7.32 -15.03
C VAL A 10 17.57 -7.10 -14.73
N ALA A 11 16.70 -8.09 -14.96
CA ALA A 11 15.29 -8.01 -14.63
C ALA A 11 15.05 -7.88 -13.12
N GLY A 12 15.81 -8.61 -12.30
CA GLY A 12 15.74 -8.52 -10.85
C GLY A 12 16.14 -7.15 -10.32
N ILE A 13 17.20 -6.54 -10.88
CA ILE A 13 17.64 -5.19 -10.51
C ILE A 13 16.61 -4.15 -10.97
N ALA A 14 16.11 -4.26 -12.20
CA ALA A 14 15.09 -3.36 -12.72
C ALA A 14 13.79 -3.42 -11.88
N GLY A 15 13.39 -4.61 -11.43
CA GLY A 15 12.25 -4.80 -10.51
C GLY A 15 12.45 -4.12 -9.16
N TYR A 16 13.68 -4.12 -8.63
CA TYR A 16 13.99 -3.43 -7.37
C TYR A 16 13.89 -1.91 -7.49
N PHE A 17 14.34 -1.32 -8.60
CA PHE A 17 14.27 0.13 -8.82
C PHE A 17 12.87 0.63 -9.16
N THR A 18 11.99 -0.26 -9.59
CA THR A 18 10.63 0.12 -9.99
C THR A 18 9.63 0.03 -8.85
N ARG A 19 9.98 -0.56 -7.69
CA ARG A 19 9.08 -0.61 -6.52
C ARG A 19 8.70 0.80 -6.03
N PRO A 20 7.50 0.99 -5.46
CA PRO A 20 7.11 2.29 -4.97
C PRO A 20 7.69 2.51 -3.57
N ASP A 21 8.23 3.70 -3.32
CA ASP A 21 8.72 4.08 -2.00
C ASP A 21 7.58 4.34 -1.02
N GLU A 22 7.86 4.23 0.29
CA GLU A 22 6.91 4.50 1.36
C GLU A 22 6.25 5.87 1.23
N SER A 23 7.01 6.90 0.84
CA SER A 23 6.51 8.27 0.67
C SER A 23 5.37 8.35 -0.34
N LYS A 24 5.51 7.68 -1.50
CA LYS A 24 4.47 7.65 -2.54
C LYS A 24 3.22 6.91 -2.09
N MET A 25 3.39 5.80 -1.38
CA MET A 25 2.25 5.06 -0.82
C MET A 25 1.55 5.82 0.30
N ARG A 26 2.30 6.54 1.14
CA ARG A 26 1.73 7.41 2.17
C ARG A 26 0.93 8.56 1.57
N GLU A 27 1.43 9.17 0.50
CA GLU A 27 0.72 10.24 -0.20
C GLU A 27 -0.58 9.73 -0.83
N ALA A 28 -0.54 8.56 -1.47
CA ALA A 28 -1.73 7.91 -2.01
C ALA A 28 -2.73 7.54 -0.90
N ALA A 29 -2.27 7.02 0.24
CA ALA A 29 -3.13 6.76 1.38
C ALA A 29 -3.79 8.05 1.89
N ASN A 30 -3.01 9.13 2.06
CA ASN A 30 -3.54 10.42 2.52
C ASN A 30 -4.59 10.99 1.57
N ALA A 31 -4.45 10.78 0.26
CA ALA A 31 -5.47 11.18 -0.71
C ALA A 31 -6.81 10.47 -0.46
N ILE A 32 -6.78 9.17 -0.17
CA ILE A 32 -7.98 8.40 0.20
C ILE A 32 -8.53 8.86 1.56
N LEU A 33 -7.69 9.11 2.56
CA LEU A 33 -8.12 9.54 3.90
C LEU A 33 -8.82 10.90 3.87
N ASN A 34 -8.37 11.82 3.01
CA ASN A 34 -8.89 13.18 2.87
C ASN A 34 -10.07 13.30 1.88
N ASP A 35 -10.50 12.20 1.25
CA ASP A 35 -11.61 12.22 0.30
C ASP A 35 -12.96 12.48 1.03
N PRO A 36 -13.65 13.60 0.74
CA PRO A 36 -14.89 13.99 1.42
C PRO A 36 -16.12 13.16 1.02
N HIS A 37 -16.04 12.25 0.05
CA HIS A 37 -17.20 11.50 -0.45
C HIS A 37 -17.86 10.52 0.55
N ASN A 38 -17.30 10.31 1.75
CA ASN A 38 -17.89 9.46 2.79
C ASN A 38 -17.84 10.11 4.19
N LEU A 39 -18.72 11.09 4.43
CA LEU A 39 -18.80 11.87 5.66
C LEU A 39 -18.95 11.04 6.95
N GLY A 40 -19.61 9.87 6.89
CA GLY A 40 -19.79 8.98 8.05
C GLY A 40 -18.51 8.24 8.48
N GLN A 41 -17.59 8.00 7.54
CA GLN A 41 -16.26 7.39 7.81
C GLN A 41 -15.15 8.44 7.93
N LEU A 42 -15.46 9.71 7.64
CA LEU A 42 -14.51 10.82 7.69
C LEU A 42 -13.98 11.07 9.10
N ALA A 43 -14.82 10.91 10.14
CA ALA A 43 -14.37 11.08 11.53
C ALA A 43 -13.35 10.00 11.93
N GLN A 44 -13.58 8.75 11.53
CA GLN A 44 -12.63 7.65 11.74
C GLN A 44 -11.37 7.81 10.90
N SER A 45 -11.47 8.27 9.65
CA SER A 45 -10.27 8.48 8.81
C SER A 45 -9.49 9.74 9.15
N ALA A 46 -10.14 10.79 9.64
CA ALA A 46 -9.46 11.95 10.22
C ALA A 46 -8.73 11.55 11.52
N GLY A 47 -9.38 10.76 12.38
CA GLY A 47 -8.75 10.16 13.57
C GLY A 47 -7.56 9.27 13.19
N ALA A 48 -7.71 8.40 12.21
CA ALA A 48 -6.64 7.54 11.71
C ALA A 48 -5.53 8.31 10.96
N GLY A 49 -5.83 9.41 10.30
CA GLY A 49 -4.81 10.25 9.65
C GLY A 49 -3.89 10.93 10.65
N LEU A 50 -4.41 11.26 11.84
CA LEU A 50 -3.70 11.97 12.90
C LEU A 50 -3.06 11.01 13.93
N MET A 51 -3.77 9.95 14.31
CA MET A 51 -3.40 9.02 15.39
C MET A 51 -3.19 7.58 14.90
N GLY A 52 -3.40 7.30 13.62
CA GLY A 52 -3.23 5.96 13.07
C GLY A 52 -1.76 5.57 12.94
N GLU A 53 -1.47 4.34 13.34
CA GLU A 53 -0.15 3.75 13.19
C GLU A 53 0.09 3.37 11.73
N ARG A 54 1.29 3.67 11.23
CA ARG A 54 1.66 3.50 9.83
C ARG A 54 2.64 2.35 9.73
N SER A 55 2.32 1.36 8.91
CA SER A 55 3.16 0.17 8.69
C SER A 55 3.50 0.05 7.22
N TYR A 56 4.80 -0.12 6.94
CA TYR A 56 5.32 -0.33 5.60
C TYR A 56 6.04 -1.69 5.51
N ASP A 57 5.53 -2.58 4.65
CA ASP A 57 6.15 -3.86 4.35
C ASP A 57 6.73 -3.81 2.92
N ASN A 58 7.98 -4.25 2.77
CA ASN A 58 8.64 -4.31 1.47
C ASN A 58 8.86 -5.76 1.03
N TYR A 59 8.39 -6.09 -0.19
CA TYR A 59 8.44 -7.41 -0.80
C TYR A 59 9.21 -7.39 -2.13
N TYR A 60 10.37 -6.72 -2.14
CA TYR A 60 11.30 -6.58 -3.28
C TYR A 60 10.73 -5.84 -4.50
N VAL A 61 9.77 -6.43 -5.22
CA VAL A 61 9.03 -5.82 -6.35
C VAL A 61 7.65 -5.29 -5.95
N ALA A 62 7.14 -5.76 -4.82
CA ALA A 62 5.88 -5.32 -4.26
C ALA A 62 6.13 -4.61 -2.93
N ALA A 63 5.17 -3.81 -2.53
CA ALA A 63 5.19 -3.13 -1.25
C ALA A 63 3.77 -3.02 -0.71
N ARG A 64 3.63 -2.93 0.60
CA ARG A 64 2.33 -2.74 1.24
C ARG A 64 2.47 -1.64 2.28
N TYR A 65 1.51 -0.75 2.30
CA TYR A 65 1.42 0.33 3.27
C TYR A 65 0.05 0.30 3.92
N ARG A 66 0.01 0.28 5.26
CA ARG A 66 -1.24 0.26 6.03
C ARG A 66 -1.31 1.43 6.98
N VAL A 67 -2.50 1.96 7.15
CA VAL A 67 -2.86 2.86 8.24
C VAL A 67 -3.80 2.09 9.16
N ILE A 68 -3.36 1.86 10.40
CA ILE A 68 -4.06 1.09 11.42
C ILE A 68 -4.58 2.07 12.47
N PHE A 69 -5.86 1.98 12.82
CA PHE A 69 -6.47 2.81 13.85
C PHE A 69 -7.32 1.94 14.77
N ASN A 70 -7.08 2.02 16.09
CA ASN A 70 -7.69 1.11 17.07
C ASN A 70 -7.49 -0.37 16.75
N ASN A 71 -6.28 -0.75 16.29
CA ASN A 71 -5.90 -2.11 15.93
C ASN A 71 -6.58 -2.66 14.66
N ASP A 72 -7.38 -1.85 13.95
CA ASP A 72 -8.01 -2.21 12.68
C ASP A 72 -7.38 -1.44 11.50
N PRO A 73 -7.06 -2.11 10.38
CA PRO A 73 -6.61 -1.40 9.17
C PRO A 73 -7.78 -0.60 8.61
N VAL A 74 -7.59 0.70 8.44
CA VAL A 74 -8.60 1.59 7.82
C VAL A 74 -8.29 1.85 6.34
N VAL A 75 -7.01 1.82 5.97
CA VAL A 75 -6.54 1.98 4.59
C VAL A 75 -5.37 1.06 4.36
N THR A 76 -5.45 0.32 3.27
CA THR A 76 -4.38 -0.54 2.78
C THR A 76 -4.03 -0.12 1.36
N CYS A 77 -2.77 0.22 1.15
CA CYS A 77 -2.20 0.46 -0.17
C CYS A 77 -1.27 -0.69 -0.53
N TYR A 78 -1.47 -1.24 -1.72
CA TYR A 78 -0.57 -2.19 -2.34
C TYR A 78 0.16 -1.52 -3.49
N GLY A 79 1.48 -1.68 -3.50
CA GLY A 79 2.35 -1.27 -4.57
C GLY A 79 2.86 -2.48 -5.33
N LEU A 80 2.81 -2.44 -6.66
CA LEU A 80 3.48 -3.39 -7.54
C LEU A 80 4.23 -2.59 -8.60
N PHE A 81 5.56 -2.66 -8.60
CA PHE A 81 6.38 -1.73 -9.39
C PHE A 81 5.96 -0.27 -9.11
N THR A 82 5.83 0.59 -10.12
CA THR A 82 5.55 2.02 -9.92
C THR A 82 4.07 2.32 -9.69
N GLN A 83 3.22 1.28 -9.67
CA GLN A 83 1.77 1.41 -9.52
C GLN A 83 1.38 1.24 -8.06
N VAL A 84 0.54 2.14 -7.57
CA VAL A 84 -0.01 2.10 -6.21
C VAL A 84 -1.52 2.01 -6.32
N GLN A 85 -2.10 1.02 -5.65
CA GLN A 85 -3.53 0.83 -5.52
C GLN A 85 -3.88 0.91 -4.04
N CYS A 86 -4.72 1.87 -3.67
CA CYS A 86 -5.17 2.04 -2.29
C CYS A 86 -6.64 1.68 -2.20
N SER A 87 -6.97 0.84 -1.23
CA SER A 87 -8.35 0.53 -0.85
C SER A 87 -8.60 1.03 0.56
N ARG A 88 -9.80 1.57 0.77
CA ARG A 88 -10.31 1.85 2.11
C ARG A 88 -10.92 0.57 2.63
N GLU A 89 -10.36 0.05 3.71
CA GLU A 89 -10.91 -1.12 4.39
C GLU A 89 -12.11 -0.63 5.19
N GLN A 90 -13.31 -0.74 4.61
CA GLN A 90 -14.51 -0.76 5.42
C GLN A 90 -14.36 -2.01 6.29
N HIS A 91 -14.49 -1.91 7.62
CA HIS A 91 -14.49 -3.04 8.55
C HIS A 91 -15.11 -4.30 7.90
N ALA A 92 -14.28 -5.15 7.31
CA ALA A 92 -14.72 -6.25 6.47
C ALA A 92 -13.85 -7.44 6.86
N ALA A 93 -14.46 -8.29 7.67
CA ALA A 93 -14.15 -9.71 7.66
C ALA A 93 -14.12 -10.19 6.20
N GLY A 94 -12.92 -10.29 5.62
CA GLY A 94 -12.84 -10.50 4.18
C GLY A 94 -11.45 -10.44 3.57
N SER A 95 -10.37 -10.66 4.34
CA SER A 95 -9.09 -11.03 3.75
C SER A 95 -9.16 -12.50 3.30
N GLY A 96 -9.77 -12.72 2.14
CA GLY A 96 -9.89 -14.01 1.48
C GLY A 96 -9.40 -13.92 0.04
N ALA A 97 -8.11 -14.18 -0.14
CA ALA A 97 -7.51 -14.90 -1.25
C ALA A 97 -7.91 -14.54 -2.70
N ASN A 98 -6.92 -14.07 -3.47
CA ASN A 98 -6.77 -14.38 -4.90
C ASN A 98 -6.63 -15.92 -5.08
N PRO A 99 -7.05 -16.53 -6.20
CA PRO A 99 -6.58 -16.18 -7.55
C PRO A 99 -7.62 -15.62 -8.54
#